data_AF-A0A927UQ10-F1
#
_entry.id   AF-A0A927UQ10-F1
#
_cell.length_a   1.000
_cell.length_b   1.000
_cell.length_c   1.000
_cell.angle_alpha   90.00
_cell.angle_beta   90.00
_cell.angle_gamma   90.00
#
_symmetry.space_group_name_H-M   'P 1'
#
loop_
_entity.id
_entity.type
_entity.pdbx_description
1 polymer ?
#
loop_
_entity_poly.entity_id
_entity_poly.type
_entity_poly.pdbx_seq_one_letter_code
_entity_poly.pdbx_strand_id
1 'polypeptide(L)'
;MFSYEERLKAVKSAKTRELNRNEQKAKMPQNTKKMKVPDKISHEFCVPIENVKYFDDFKRNARYWNIIKDLNNYYVRHNENIVGYRNVFIHIMATFLKRVHKSLDKAIDFIEPYCTVDFYDEAVKAVTKIYNSNKQYNYNNDTIAFLLYFTDMDYAQSYCCYNDSKRLQRKKESNRRAKDKQFKEARQQRKENRESIKTFITENPSISIKDIGIIFGVSARTIQRIKKELREE
;
A
#
# COMPACT_ATOMS: atom_id res chain seq x y z
N MET A 1 33.57 49.90 2.76
CA MET A 1 32.34 50.47 3.35
C MET A 1 31.17 49.67 2.82
N PHE A 2 30.41 48.98 3.68
CA PHE A 2 29.24 48.19 3.26
C PHE A 2 28.07 49.08 2.81
N SER A 3 27.37 48.65 1.77
CA SER A 3 26.26 49.38 1.16
C SER A 3 25.06 49.46 2.11
N TYR A 4 24.20 50.48 1.92
CA TYR A 4 23.02 50.70 2.75
C TYR A 4 22.06 49.49 2.74
N GLU A 5 21.98 48.77 1.62
CA GLU A 5 21.16 47.56 1.49
C GLU A 5 21.73 46.36 2.26
N GLU A 6 23.06 46.26 2.34
CA GLU A 6 23.74 45.21 3.12
C GLU A 6 23.53 45.41 4.63
N ARG A 7 23.48 46.68 5.09
CA ARG A 7 23.15 47.01 6.48
C ARG A 7 21.71 46.69 6.83
N LEU A 8 20.76 46.90 5.91
CA LEU A 8 19.34 46.57 6.12
C LEU A 8 19.09 45.05 6.20
N LYS A 9 19.83 44.24 5.43
CA LYS A 9 19.76 42.77 5.53
C LYS A 9 20.34 42.24 6.85
N ALA A 10 21.43 42.83 7.33
CA ALA A 10 22.01 42.47 8.63
C ALA A 10 21.09 42.80 9.81
N VAL A 11 20.41 43.96 9.78
CA VAL A 11 19.46 44.37 10.84
C VAL A 11 18.18 43.51 10.84
N LYS A 12 17.69 43.08 9.67
CA LYS A 12 16.56 42.13 9.59
C LYS A 12 16.94 40.73 10.08
N SER A 13 18.15 40.25 9.76
CA SER A 13 18.68 38.97 10.23
C SER A 13 18.87 38.92 11.76
N ALA A 14 19.28 40.03 12.38
CA ALA A 14 19.44 40.13 13.83
C ALA A 14 18.09 40.14 14.58
N LYS A 15 17.09 40.87 14.08
CA LYS A 15 15.74 40.91 14.70
C LYS A 15 15.02 39.56 14.66
N THR A 16 15.21 38.75 13.62
CA THR A 16 14.61 37.39 13.55
C THR A 16 15.33 36.38 14.47
N ARG A 17 16.59 36.63 14.83
CA ARG A 17 17.34 35.79 15.78
C ARG A 17 17.06 36.12 17.26
N GLU A 18 16.67 37.34 17.59
CA GLU A 18 16.26 37.69 18.97
C GLU A 18 14.82 37.26 19.30
N LEU A 19 13.90 37.28 18.33
CA LEU A 19 12.53 36.79 18.55
C LEU A 19 12.46 35.27 18.76
N ASN A 20 13.33 34.48 18.12
CA ASN A 20 13.41 33.03 18.33
C ASN A 20 14.19 32.61 19.60
N ARG A 21 14.90 33.54 20.26
CA ARG A 21 15.67 33.25 21.49
C ARG A 21 14.87 33.50 22.78
N ASN A 22 13.80 34.30 22.69
CA ASN A 22 12.93 34.65 23.82
C ASN A 22 11.68 33.77 23.95
N GLU A 23 11.34 32.94 22.96
CA GLU A 23 10.27 31.92 23.10
C GLU A 23 10.73 30.60 23.74
N GLN A 24 12.04 30.42 23.96
CA GLN A 24 12.59 29.20 24.59
C GLN A 24 12.80 29.31 26.12
N LYS A 25 12.33 30.38 26.77
CA LYS A 25 12.43 30.53 28.24
C LYS A 25 11.13 31.02 28.88
N ALA A 26 10.07 30.22 28.82
CA ALA A 26 9.04 30.16 29.86
C ALA A 26 7.99 29.08 29.54
N LYS A 27 8.11 27.91 30.17
CA LYS A 27 7.02 27.11 30.78
C LYS A 27 7.53 25.71 31.14
N MET A 28 8.04 25.58 32.36
CA MET A 28 7.80 24.35 33.14
C MET A 28 6.45 24.54 33.87
N PRO A 29 5.61 23.50 34.01
CA PRO A 29 5.98 22.29 34.73
C PRO A 29 5.59 21.02 33.97
N GLN A 30 6.57 20.32 33.40
CA GLN A 30 6.34 18.93 33.03
C GLN A 30 6.49 18.06 34.26
N ASN A 31 5.37 17.87 34.97
CA ASN A 31 5.17 16.64 35.71
C ASN A 31 4.89 15.52 34.69
N THR A 32 5.91 15.17 33.90
CA THR A 32 5.88 13.95 33.10
C THR A 32 5.94 12.82 34.12
N LYS A 33 4.79 12.24 34.44
CA LYS A 33 4.73 10.84 34.88
C LYS A 33 5.72 10.11 33.99
N LYS A 34 6.78 9.54 34.58
CA LYS A 34 7.66 8.60 33.89
C LYS A 34 6.72 7.53 33.33
N MET A 35 6.37 7.64 32.05
CA MET A 35 5.74 6.54 31.34
C MET A 35 6.75 5.42 31.47
N LYS A 36 6.36 4.33 32.15
CA LYS A 36 7.14 3.09 32.10
C LYS A 36 7.39 2.83 30.63
N VAL A 37 8.65 2.96 30.21
CA VAL A 37 9.07 2.57 28.88
C VAL A 37 8.78 1.07 28.82
N PRO A 38 7.87 0.59 27.96
CA PRO A 38 7.64 -0.84 27.83
C PRO A 38 8.94 -1.49 27.36
N ASP A 39 9.29 -2.63 27.94
CA ASP A 39 10.58 -3.31 27.74
C ASP A 39 10.95 -3.37 26.26
N LYS A 40 12.03 -2.67 25.89
CA LYS A 40 12.65 -2.83 24.58
C LYS A 40 13.44 -4.13 24.60
N ILE A 41 12.98 -5.14 23.87
CA ILE A 41 13.72 -6.38 23.67
C ILE A 41 14.80 -6.13 22.59
N SER A 42 16.06 -6.49 22.86
CA SER A 42 17.20 -6.31 21.96
C SER A 42 17.19 -7.34 20.82
N HIS A 43 17.85 -7.02 19.69
CA HIS A 43 17.94 -7.86 18.48
C HIS A 43 18.84 -9.12 18.63
N GLU A 44 19.25 -9.52 19.84
CA GLU A 44 20.41 -10.42 20.02
C GLU A 44 20.15 -11.93 19.81
N PHE A 45 18.95 -12.37 19.41
CA PHE A 45 18.68 -13.79 19.16
C PHE A 45 17.89 -14.05 17.88
N CYS A 46 18.60 -14.51 16.83
CA CYS A 46 17.99 -15.03 15.60
C CYS A 46 18.15 -16.56 15.57
N VAL A 47 17.03 -17.30 15.52
CA VAL A 47 16.99 -18.78 15.46
C VAL A 47 16.49 -19.22 14.06
N PRO A 48 16.93 -20.38 13.51
CA PRO A 48 16.62 -20.80 12.13
C PRO A 48 15.15 -21.19 11.84
N ILE A 49 14.79 -21.07 10.56
CA ILE A 49 13.46 -20.84 9.94
C ILE A 49 12.55 -22.09 9.80
N GLU A 50 12.97 -23.27 10.26
CA GLU A 50 12.43 -24.54 9.73
C GLU A 50 11.12 -25.04 10.37
N ASN A 51 10.60 -24.41 11.43
CA ASN A 51 9.46 -24.94 12.22
C ASN A 51 8.19 -24.06 12.24
N VAL A 52 8.06 -23.13 11.29
CA VAL A 52 7.01 -22.11 11.33
C VAL A 52 5.74 -22.61 10.64
N LYS A 53 4.67 -22.83 11.41
CA LYS A 53 3.33 -23.03 10.85
C LYS A 53 2.74 -21.67 10.43
N TYR A 54 2.75 -21.40 9.14
CA TYR A 54 1.97 -20.29 8.58
C TYR A 54 0.49 -20.67 8.57
N PHE A 55 -0.37 -19.71 8.91
CA PHE A 55 -1.81 -19.86 8.68
C PHE A 55 -2.07 -19.84 7.16
N ASP A 56 -2.39 -20.99 6.59
CA ASP A 56 -2.61 -21.15 5.15
C ASP A 56 -4.03 -20.74 4.71
N ASP A 57 -4.95 -20.55 5.66
CA ASP A 57 -6.38 -20.27 5.42
C ASP A 57 -6.73 -18.79 5.18
N PHE A 58 -5.78 -17.97 4.74
CA PHE A 58 -6.09 -16.58 4.41
C PHE A 58 -6.60 -16.46 2.98
N LYS A 59 -7.83 -15.91 2.83
CA LYS A 59 -8.43 -15.57 1.53
C LYS A 59 -7.40 -14.91 0.60
N ARG A 60 -7.24 -15.48 -0.60
CA ARG A 60 -6.32 -14.95 -1.64
C ARG A 60 -6.59 -13.45 -1.87
N ASN A 61 -5.51 -12.66 -1.87
CA ASN A 61 -5.44 -11.31 -2.43
C ASN A 61 -6.08 -10.13 -1.66
N ALA A 62 -6.31 -10.22 -0.35
CA ALA A 62 -6.69 -9.03 0.41
C ALA A 62 -5.46 -8.27 0.93
N ARG A 63 -5.37 -6.96 0.64
CA ARG A 63 -4.27 -6.07 1.08
C ARG A 63 -3.95 -6.23 2.57
N TYR A 64 -4.96 -6.25 3.42
CA TYR A 64 -4.79 -6.33 4.88
C TYR A 64 -4.32 -7.70 5.35
N TRP A 65 -4.74 -8.79 4.69
CA TRP A 65 -4.23 -10.12 4.99
C TRP A 65 -2.74 -10.26 4.67
N ASN A 66 -2.28 -9.63 3.59
CA ASN A 66 -0.85 -9.63 3.28
C ASN A 66 -0.04 -8.90 4.35
N ILE A 67 -0.57 -7.82 4.94
CA ILE A 67 0.11 -7.12 6.05
C ILE A 67 0.16 -8.00 7.30
N ILE A 68 -0.95 -8.65 7.65
CA ILE A 68 -1.00 -9.58 8.79
C ILE A 68 0.01 -10.73 8.60
N LYS A 69 0.10 -11.30 7.39
CA LYS A 69 1.11 -12.30 7.04
C LYS A 69 2.53 -11.78 7.24
N ASP A 70 2.84 -10.61 6.73
CA ASP A 70 4.18 -10.02 6.89
C ASP A 70 4.52 -9.72 8.36
N LEU A 71 3.54 -9.30 9.17
CA LEU A 71 3.71 -9.09 10.61
C LEU A 71 3.95 -10.40 11.37
N ASN A 72 3.25 -11.47 11.00
CA ASN A 72 3.51 -12.81 11.53
C ASN A 72 4.93 -13.28 11.16
N ASN A 73 5.32 -13.11 9.89
CA ASN A 73 6.67 -13.45 9.43
C ASN A 73 7.73 -12.64 10.18
N TYR A 74 7.49 -11.36 10.44
CA TYR A 74 8.35 -10.53 11.27
C TYR A 74 8.50 -11.13 12.67
N TYR A 75 7.40 -11.37 13.39
CA TYR A 75 7.43 -11.95 14.74
C TYR A 75 8.24 -13.24 14.81
N VAL A 76 7.98 -14.14 13.87
CA VAL A 76 8.65 -15.42 13.74
C VAL A 76 10.16 -15.25 13.48
N ARG A 77 10.55 -14.35 12.55
CA ARG A 77 11.96 -14.10 12.23
C ARG A 77 12.75 -13.58 13.42
N HIS A 78 12.08 -12.87 14.31
CA HIS A 78 12.64 -12.38 15.56
C HIS A 78 12.49 -13.40 16.70
N ASN A 79 12.47 -14.70 16.38
CA ASN A 79 12.41 -15.81 17.35
C ASN A 79 11.23 -15.69 18.32
N GLU A 80 10.03 -15.47 17.78
CA GLU A 80 8.81 -15.28 18.58
C GLU A 80 8.95 -14.12 19.59
N ASN A 81 9.78 -13.13 19.25
CA ASN A 81 9.89 -11.90 20.00
C ASN A 81 9.49 -10.72 19.12
N ILE A 82 8.73 -9.80 19.72
CA ILE A 82 8.43 -8.53 19.09
C ILE A 82 9.55 -7.56 19.45
N VAL A 83 10.45 -7.31 18.51
CA VAL A 83 11.47 -6.27 18.70
C VAL A 83 10.81 -4.89 18.69
N GLY A 84 11.26 -4.02 19.61
CA GLY A 84 10.66 -2.70 19.84
C GLY A 84 9.51 -2.75 20.86
N TYR A 85 8.44 -1.99 20.60
CA TYR A 85 7.33 -1.85 21.54
C TYR A 85 6.24 -2.89 21.28
N ARG A 86 6.16 -3.93 22.13
CA ARG A 86 5.15 -5.01 22.09
C ARG A 86 3.72 -4.50 21.89
N ASN A 87 3.35 -3.45 22.62
CA ASN A 87 2.07 -2.76 22.50
C ASN A 87 1.77 -2.20 21.10
N VAL A 88 2.78 -1.69 20.41
CA VAL A 88 2.62 -1.11 19.07
C VAL A 88 2.34 -2.22 18.07
N PHE A 89 3.02 -3.37 18.18
CA PHE A 89 2.73 -4.53 17.35
C PHE A 89 1.30 -5.02 17.52
N ILE A 90 0.84 -5.23 18.76
CA ILE A 90 -0.54 -5.65 19.04
C ILE A 90 -1.55 -4.64 18.51
N HIS A 91 -1.28 -3.35 18.69
CA HIS A 91 -2.16 -2.29 18.20
C HIS A 91 -2.28 -2.30 16.66
N ILE A 92 -1.16 -2.45 15.95
CA ILE A 92 -1.12 -2.57 14.49
C ILE A 92 -1.88 -3.84 14.06
N MET A 93 -1.58 -4.98 14.67
CA MET A 93 -2.21 -6.27 14.36
C MET A 93 -3.74 -6.19 14.53
N ALA A 94 -4.22 -5.73 15.67
CA ALA A 94 -5.64 -5.57 15.96
C ALA A 94 -6.35 -4.61 14.99
N THR A 95 -5.66 -3.54 14.57
CA THR A 95 -6.19 -2.60 13.56
C THR A 95 -6.46 -3.31 12.24
N PHE A 96 -5.56 -4.19 11.78
CA PHE A 96 -5.76 -4.93 10.53
C PHE A 96 -6.74 -6.09 10.68
N LEU A 97 -6.76 -6.78 11.83
CA LEU A 97 -7.75 -7.82 12.13
C LEU A 97 -9.19 -7.25 12.09
N LYS A 98 -9.39 -6.04 12.64
CA LYS A 98 -10.68 -5.34 12.57
C LYS A 98 -11.09 -5.02 11.12
N ARG A 99 -10.13 -4.61 10.28
CA ARG A 99 -10.36 -4.29 8.85
C ARG A 99 -10.68 -5.51 7.99
N VAL A 100 -10.20 -6.70 8.36
CA VAL A 100 -10.60 -7.95 7.70
C VAL A 100 -11.89 -8.54 8.30
N HIS A 101 -12.62 -7.75 9.10
CA HIS A 101 -13.90 -8.11 9.72
C HIS A 101 -13.85 -9.37 10.60
N LYS A 102 -12.71 -9.63 11.26
CA LYS A 102 -12.70 -10.59 12.37
C LYS A 102 -13.48 -10.02 13.54
N SER A 103 -14.26 -10.86 14.24
CA SER A 103 -14.88 -10.51 15.52
C SER A 103 -13.81 -10.24 16.58
N LEU A 104 -14.20 -9.58 17.68
CA LEU A 104 -13.32 -9.29 18.81
C LEU A 104 -12.73 -10.60 19.38
N ASP A 105 -13.57 -11.59 19.67
CA ASP A 105 -13.13 -12.87 20.24
C ASP A 105 -12.09 -13.55 19.34
N LYS A 106 -12.38 -13.65 18.04
CA LYS A 106 -11.46 -14.22 17.05
C LYS A 106 -10.18 -13.40 16.85
N ALA A 107 -10.15 -12.14 17.27
CA ALA A 107 -8.96 -11.33 17.25
C ALA A 107 -8.14 -11.51 18.53
N ILE A 108 -8.79 -11.71 19.68
CA ILE A 108 -8.14 -12.09 20.94
C ILE A 108 -7.46 -13.46 20.78
N ASP A 109 -8.18 -14.48 20.30
CA ASP A 109 -7.62 -15.81 20.01
C ASP A 109 -6.44 -15.72 19.02
N PHE A 110 -6.51 -14.78 18.07
CA PHE A 110 -5.46 -14.61 17.08
C PHE A 110 -4.20 -13.98 17.69
N ILE A 111 -4.34 -13.07 18.65
CA ILE A 111 -3.18 -12.37 19.21
C ILE A 111 -2.48 -13.13 20.34
N GLU A 112 -3.15 -14.15 20.91
CA GLU A 112 -2.65 -14.95 22.02
C GLU A 112 -1.22 -15.48 21.79
N PRO A 113 -0.86 -16.05 20.63
CA PRO A 113 0.49 -16.58 20.41
C PRO A 113 1.60 -15.52 20.40
N TYR A 114 1.27 -14.23 20.30
CA TYR A 114 2.23 -13.12 20.29
C TYR A 114 2.42 -12.49 21.67
N CYS A 115 1.78 -13.04 22.70
CA CYS A 115 1.74 -12.47 24.04
C CYS A 115 2.45 -13.39 25.04
N THR A 116 3.25 -12.79 25.91
CA THR A 116 3.74 -13.46 27.12
C THR A 116 2.66 -13.41 28.21
N VAL A 117 2.76 -14.31 29.20
CA VAL A 117 1.76 -14.42 30.29
C VAL A 117 1.56 -13.10 31.04
N ASP A 118 2.63 -12.36 31.28
CA ASP A 118 2.64 -11.05 31.96
C ASP A 118 2.08 -9.90 31.09
N PHE A 119 2.00 -10.10 29.77
CA PHE A 119 1.58 -9.09 28.81
C PHE A 119 0.17 -9.31 28.25
N TYR A 120 -0.34 -10.54 28.34
CA TYR A 120 -1.61 -10.93 27.70
C TYR A 120 -2.78 -10.02 28.09
N ASP A 121 -2.96 -9.71 29.38
CA ASP A 121 -4.03 -8.83 29.85
C ASP A 121 -3.95 -7.41 29.28
N GLU A 122 -2.73 -6.89 29.10
CA GLU A 122 -2.50 -5.59 28.49
C GLU A 122 -2.83 -5.62 26.99
N ALA A 123 -2.40 -6.69 26.30
CA ALA A 123 -2.70 -6.91 24.90
C ALA A 123 -4.22 -7.00 24.65
N VAL A 124 -4.95 -7.80 25.44
CA VAL A 124 -6.41 -7.92 25.36
C VAL A 124 -7.08 -6.56 25.55
N LYS A 125 -6.69 -5.78 26.58
CA LYS A 125 -7.21 -4.42 26.79
C LYS A 125 -6.98 -3.52 25.57
N ALA A 126 -5.81 -3.60 24.93
CA ALA A 126 -5.51 -2.84 23.72
C ALA A 126 -6.42 -3.26 22.54
N VAL A 127 -6.58 -4.56 22.30
CA VAL A 127 -7.47 -5.08 21.23
C VAL A 127 -8.91 -4.65 21.46
N THR A 128 -9.45 -4.88 22.66
CA THR A 128 -10.82 -4.50 23.03
C THR A 128 -11.05 -3.01 22.83
N LYS A 129 -10.09 -2.16 23.21
CA LYS A 129 -10.17 -0.71 23.00
C LYS A 129 -10.25 -0.34 21.52
N ILE A 130 -9.46 -0.97 20.66
CA ILE A 130 -9.47 -0.73 19.20
C ILE A 130 -10.81 -1.17 18.59
N TYR A 131 -11.32 -2.31 19.02
CA TYR A 131 -12.58 -2.87 18.52
C TYR A 131 -13.80 -2.04 18.92
N ASN A 132 -13.85 -1.61 20.18
CA ASN A 132 -14.94 -0.79 20.71
C ASN A 132 -14.85 0.69 20.27
N SER A 133 -13.71 1.12 19.75
CA SER A 133 -13.56 2.49 19.26
C SER A 133 -14.09 2.66 17.84
N ASN A 134 -14.79 3.77 17.60
CA ASN A 134 -15.13 4.23 16.25
C ASN A 134 -13.95 4.88 15.51
N LYS A 135 -12.79 5.04 16.18
CA LYS A 135 -11.59 5.59 15.57
C LYS A 135 -11.01 4.60 14.57
N GLN A 136 -10.68 5.11 13.39
CA GLN A 136 -9.98 4.36 12.36
C GLN A 136 -8.49 4.72 12.38
N TYR A 137 -7.66 3.79 12.81
CA TYR A 137 -6.21 3.93 12.73
C TYR A 137 -5.72 3.55 11.34
N ASN A 138 -4.89 4.39 10.75
CA ASN A 138 -4.31 4.19 9.43
C ASN A 138 -2.80 3.97 9.57
N TYR A 139 -2.36 2.74 9.29
CA TYR A 139 -0.94 2.39 9.22
C TYR A 139 -0.56 2.14 7.76
N ASN A 140 0.38 2.93 7.25
CA ASN A 140 1.03 2.62 5.98
C ASN A 140 2.24 1.70 6.24
N ASN A 141 2.73 1.04 5.20
CA ASN A 141 3.81 0.07 5.32
C ASN A 141 5.08 0.72 5.91
N ASP A 142 5.48 1.89 5.42
CA ASP A 142 6.71 2.55 5.88
C ASP A 142 6.64 2.92 7.37
N THR A 143 5.46 3.31 7.86
CA THR A 143 5.21 3.60 9.28
C THR A 143 5.26 2.34 10.13
N ILE A 144 4.71 1.22 9.64
CA ILE A 144 4.79 -0.06 10.36
C ILE A 144 6.25 -0.49 10.48
N ALA A 145 6.98 -0.46 9.36
CA ALA A 145 8.38 -0.85 9.33
C ALA A 145 9.24 0.03 10.23
N PHE A 146 9.00 1.35 10.25
CA PHE A 146 9.65 2.28 11.16
C PHE A 146 9.33 1.98 12.64
N LEU A 147 8.05 1.79 12.98
CA LEU A 147 7.61 1.56 14.36
C LEU A 147 8.09 0.23 14.93
N LEU A 148 8.29 -0.77 14.06
CA LEU A 148 8.75 -2.10 14.41
C LEU A 148 10.24 -2.30 14.11
N TYR A 149 11.00 -1.23 13.84
CA TYR A 149 12.45 -1.30 13.62
C TYR A 149 12.88 -2.36 12.59
N PHE A 150 12.17 -2.42 11.46
CA PHE A 150 12.48 -3.38 10.39
C PHE A 150 13.92 -3.18 9.90
N THR A 151 14.64 -4.30 9.82
CA THR A 151 15.98 -4.37 9.22
C THR A 151 15.90 -4.61 7.71
N ASP A 152 17.00 -4.43 6.98
CA ASP A 152 17.07 -4.75 5.55
C ASP A 152 16.67 -6.22 5.27
N MET A 153 16.99 -7.12 6.20
CA MET A 153 16.58 -8.53 6.12
C MET A 153 15.05 -8.67 6.19
N ASP A 154 14.37 -7.90 7.05
CA ASP A 154 12.91 -7.93 7.17
C ASP A 154 12.22 -7.45 5.89
N TYR A 155 12.76 -6.43 5.24
CA TYR A 155 12.29 -5.98 3.93
C TYR A 155 12.48 -7.09 2.89
N ALA A 156 13.69 -7.65 2.78
CA ALA A 156 14.02 -8.68 1.79
C ALA A 156 13.20 -9.97 1.96
N GLN A 157 12.93 -10.39 3.20
CA GLN A 157 12.27 -11.67 3.50
C GLN A 157 10.76 -11.55 3.74
N SER A 158 10.19 -10.36 3.63
CA SER A 158 8.74 -10.19 3.70
C SER A 158 8.02 -10.99 2.60
N TYR A 159 6.88 -11.57 2.96
CA TYR A 159 6.02 -12.31 2.04
C TYR A 159 5.54 -11.41 0.89
N CYS A 160 5.17 -10.15 1.18
CA CYS A 160 4.54 -9.32 0.17
C CYS A 160 4.78 -7.81 0.31
N CYS A 161 4.30 -7.19 1.38
CA CYS A 161 4.05 -5.76 1.49
C CYS A 161 5.33 -4.93 1.57
N TYR A 162 6.41 -5.51 2.10
CA TYR A 162 7.69 -4.82 2.33
C TYR A 162 8.81 -5.30 1.41
N ASN A 163 8.62 -6.40 0.67
CA ASN A 163 9.64 -6.91 -0.24
C ASN A 163 9.62 -6.15 -1.57
N ASP A 164 10.67 -5.37 -1.83
CA ASP A 164 10.77 -4.52 -3.02
C ASP A 164 10.79 -5.30 -4.34
N SER A 165 11.43 -6.46 -4.39
CA SER A 165 11.43 -7.31 -5.59
C SER A 165 10.00 -7.77 -5.94
N LYS A 166 9.23 -8.21 -4.95
CA LYS A 166 7.83 -8.64 -5.11
C LYS A 166 6.90 -7.46 -5.38
N ARG A 167 7.17 -6.28 -4.81
CA ARG A 167 6.44 -5.04 -5.13
C ARG A 167 6.65 -4.64 -6.59
N LEU A 168 7.89 -4.69 -7.08
CA LEU A 168 8.22 -4.37 -8.46
C LEU A 168 7.59 -5.37 -9.44
N GLN A 169 7.66 -6.66 -9.14
CA GLN A 169 7.01 -7.70 -9.95
C GLN A 169 5.50 -7.50 -10.06
N ARG A 170 4.81 -7.19 -8.95
CA ARG A 170 3.37 -6.89 -8.97
C ARG A 170 3.04 -5.63 -9.77
N LYS A 171 3.88 -4.59 -9.69
CA LYS A 171 3.73 -3.39 -10.51
C LYS A 171 3.85 -3.72 -12.01
N LYS A 172 4.85 -4.53 -12.39
CA LYS A 172 5.02 -5.01 -13.77
C LYS A 172 3.81 -5.82 -14.24
N GLU A 173 3.32 -6.75 -13.41
CA GLU A 173 2.16 -7.59 -13.71
C GLU A 173 0.87 -6.76 -13.85
N SER A 174 0.64 -5.80 -12.96
CA SER A 174 -0.50 -4.89 -13.03
C SER A 174 -0.47 -4.08 -14.33
N ASN A 175 0.70 -3.55 -14.71
CA ASN A 175 0.86 -2.81 -15.95
C ASN A 175 0.63 -3.69 -17.18
N ARG A 176 1.08 -4.96 -17.15
CA ARG A 176 0.81 -5.94 -18.20
C ARG A 176 -0.68 -6.17 -18.38
N ARG A 177 -1.40 -6.46 -17.28
CA ARG A 177 -2.86 -6.66 -17.31
C ARG A 177 -3.63 -5.45 -17.80
N ALA A 178 -3.20 -4.25 -17.42
CA ALA A 178 -3.81 -3.01 -17.91
C ALA A 178 -3.64 -2.86 -19.42
N LYS A 179 -2.44 -3.14 -19.95
CA LYS A 179 -2.20 -3.16 -21.41
C LYS A 179 -3.01 -4.23 -22.11
N ASP A 180 -3.05 -5.45 -21.57
CA ASP A 180 -3.84 -6.55 -22.15
C ASP A 180 -5.33 -6.20 -22.22
N LYS A 181 -5.86 -5.53 -21.19
CA LYS A 181 -7.23 -5.02 -21.18
C LYS A 181 -7.44 -3.98 -22.30
N GLN A 182 -6.57 -2.99 -22.41
CA GLN A 182 -6.62 -1.98 -23.48
C GLN A 182 -6.56 -2.62 -24.87
N PHE A 183 -5.68 -3.62 -25.09
CA PHE A 183 -5.58 -4.31 -26.36
C PHE A 183 -6.84 -5.13 -26.68
N LYS A 184 -7.46 -5.76 -25.68
CA LYS A 184 -8.73 -6.47 -25.85
C LYS A 184 -9.86 -5.53 -26.23
N GLU A 185 -9.99 -4.40 -25.53
CA GLU A 185 -10.98 -3.36 -25.83
C GLU A 185 -10.77 -2.78 -27.23
N ALA A 186 -9.54 -2.44 -27.61
CA ALA A 186 -9.22 -1.97 -28.95
C ALA A 186 -9.51 -3.02 -30.04
N ARG A 187 -9.28 -4.31 -29.77
CA ARG A 187 -9.61 -5.39 -30.70
C ARG A 187 -11.12 -5.54 -30.87
N GLN A 188 -11.88 -5.43 -29.78
CA GLN A 188 -13.34 -5.48 -29.79
C GLN A 188 -13.92 -4.30 -30.57
N GLN A 189 -13.46 -3.08 -30.30
CA GLN A 189 -13.89 -1.87 -31.01
C GLN A 189 -13.56 -1.94 -32.52
N ARG A 190 -12.40 -2.49 -32.90
CA ARG A 190 -12.07 -2.71 -34.32
C ARG A 190 -12.99 -3.74 -34.98
N LYS A 191 -13.42 -4.76 -34.24
CA LYS A 191 -14.38 -5.75 -34.73
C LYS A 191 -15.74 -5.09 -34.96
N GLU A 192 -16.24 -4.36 -33.97
CA GLU A 192 -17.51 -3.62 -34.06
C GLU A 192 -17.50 -2.61 -35.21
N ASN A 193 -16.44 -1.80 -35.33
CA ASN A 193 -16.31 -0.83 -36.43
C ASN A 193 -16.29 -1.52 -37.80
N ARG A 194 -15.63 -2.70 -37.91
CA ARG A 194 -15.63 -3.47 -39.16
C ARG A 194 -17.02 -4.00 -39.50
N GLU A 195 -17.78 -4.49 -38.52
CA GLU A 195 -19.17 -4.91 -38.72
C GLU A 195 -20.05 -3.73 -39.13
N SER A 196 -19.92 -2.56 -38.49
CA SER A 196 -20.65 -1.35 -38.88
C SER A 196 -20.34 -0.91 -40.32
N ILE A 197 -19.07 -0.97 -40.73
CA ILE A 197 -18.66 -0.70 -42.12
C ILE A 197 -19.28 -1.73 -43.08
N LYS A 198 -19.28 -3.02 -42.72
CA LYS A 198 -19.91 -4.07 -43.53
C LYS A 198 -21.39 -3.79 -43.73
N THR A 199 -22.14 -3.53 -42.65
CA THR A 199 -23.56 -3.18 -42.70
C THR A 199 -23.81 -1.95 -43.59
N PHE A 200 -23.02 -0.89 -43.41
CA PHE A 200 -23.16 0.34 -44.20
C PHE A 200 -22.93 0.12 -45.69
N ILE A 201 -21.92 -0.66 -46.07
CA ILE A 201 -21.62 -1.02 -47.46
C ILE A 201 -22.80 -1.77 -48.09
N THR A 202 -23.38 -2.72 -47.36
CA THR A 202 -24.51 -3.53 -47.84
C THR A 202 -25.77 -2.67 -48.02
N GLU A 203 -26.04 -1.76 -47.11
CA GLU A 203 -27.19 -0.84 -47.18
C GLU A 203 -27.01 0.24 -48.26
N ASN A 204 -25.77 0.60 -48.60
CA ASN A 204 -25.45 1.73 -49.49
C ASN A 204 -24.44 1.32 -50.60
N PRO A 205 -24.81 0.43 -51.54
CA PRO A 205 -23.88 -0.17 -52.49
C PRO A 205 -23.26 0.83 -53.49
N SER A 206 -23.94 1.94 -53.76
CA SER A 206 -23.52 2.99 -54.69
C SER A 206 -22.47 3.96 -54.14
N ILE A 207 -22.24 3.97 -52.81
CA ILE A 207 -21.28 4.90 -52.21
C ILE A 207 -19.84 4.50 -52.56
N SER A 208 -19.05 5.51 -52.92
CA SER A 208 -17.65 5.34 -53.29
C SER A 208 -16.80 4.90 -52.09
N ILE A 209 -15.73 4.16 -52.38
CA ILE A 209 -14.76 3.70 -51.36
C ILE A 209 -14.17 4.88 -50.58
N LYS A 210 -13.96 6.01 -51.27
CA LYS A 210 -13.36 7.21 -50.69
C LYS A 210 -14.30 7.83 -49.65
N ASP A 211 -15.58 7.91 -49.96
CA ASP A 211 -16.58 8.54 -49.07
C ASP A 211 -16.85 7.67 -47.85
N ILE A 212 -16.93 6.34 -48.01
CA ILE A 212 -17.01 5.40 -46.89
C ILE A 212 -15.77 5.54 -45.97
N GLY A 213 -14.58 5.70 -46.55
CA GLY A 213 -13.35 5.92 -45.80
C GLY A 213 -13.37 7.21 -44.97
N ILE A 214 -13.98 8.29 -45.50
CA ILE A 214 -14.17 9.56 -44.79
C ILE A 214 -15.16 9.39 -43.63
N ILE A 215 -16.32 8.75 -43.87
CA ILE A 215 -17.37 8.56 -42.86
C ILE A 215 -16.86 7.77 -41.65
N PHE A 216 -16.10 6.71 -41.89
CA PHE A 216 -15.62 5.82 -40.83
C PHE A 216 -14.19 6.12 -40.37
N GLY A 217 -13.54 7.14 -40.92
CA GLY A 217 -12.17 7.52 -40.56
C GLY A 217 -11.14 6.43 -40.83
N VAL A 218 -11.29 5.66 -41.91
CA VAL A 218 -10.43 4.53 -42.27
C VAL A 218 -9.87 4.66 -43.69
N SER A 219 -8.72 4.04 -43.94
CA SER A 219 -8.09 4.11 -45.26
C SER A 219 -8.96 3.46 -46.36
N ALA A 220 -8.88 4.00 -47.58
CA ALA A 220 -9.54 3.41 -48.74
C ALA A 220 -9.17 1.93 -48.97
N ARG A 221 -7.91 1.56 -48.68
CA ARG A 221 -7.43 0.18 -48.74
C ARG A 221 -8.18 -0.75 -47.77
N THR A 222 -8.50 -0.26 -46.57
CA THR A 222 -9.29 -1.00 -45.58
C THR A 222 -10.70 -1.29 -46.12
N ILE A 223 -11.36 -0.28 -46.66
CA ILE A 223 -12.70 -0.41 -47.26
C ILE A 223 -12.69 -1.36 -48.45
N GLN A 224 -11.68 -1.24 -49.33
CA GLN A 224 -11.54 -2.14 -50.48
C GLN A 224 -11.38 -3.61 -50.06
N ARG A 225 -10.63 -3.88 -48.98
CA ARG A 225 -10.50 -5.23 -48.43
C ARG A 225 -11.84 -5.75 -47.88
N ILE A 226 -12.58 -4.92 -47.14
CA ILE A 226 -13.90 -5.31 -46.61
C ILE A 226 -14.89 -5.57 -47.75
N LYS A 227 -14.94 -4.73 -48.79
CA LYS A 227 -15.75 -4.97 -50.00
C LYS A 227 -15.35 -6.24 -50.76
N LYS A 228 -14.09 -6.68 -50.66
CA LYS A 228 -13.63 -7.94 -51.25
C LYS A 228 -14.14 -9.12 -50.42
N GLU A 229 -13.97 -9.07 -49.11
CA GLU A 229 -14.44 -10.11 -48.17
C GLU A 229 -15.96 -10.32 -48.30
N LEU A 230 -16.76 -9.25 -48.38
CA LEU A 230 -18.22 -9.34 -48.58
C LEU A 230 -18.66 -9.94 -49.92
N ARG A 231 -17.75 -10.03 -50.91
CA ARG A 231 -18.03 -10.68 -52.21
C ARG A 231 -17.62 -12.15 -52.23
N GLU A 232 -16.78 -12.56 -51.28
CA GLU A 232 -16.26 -13.92 -51.12
C GLU A 232 -17.02 -14.70 -50.03
N GLU A 233 -17.77 -14.00 -49.16
CA GLU A 233 -18.81 -14.52 -48.26
C GLU A 233 -20.11 -14.83 -49.02
#